data_AF-A0A849KGS8-F1
#
_entry.id   AF-A0A849KGS8-F1
#
_cell.length_a   1.000
_cell.length_b   1.000
_cell.length_c   1.000
_cell.angle_alpha   90.00
_cell.angle_beta   90.00
_cell.angle_gamma   90.00
#
_symmetry.space_group_name_H-M   'P 1'
#
loop_
_entity.id
_entity.type
_entity.pdbx_description
1 polymer ?
#
loop_
_entity_poly.entity_id
_entity_poly.type
_entity_poly.pdbx_seq_one_letter_code
_entity_poly.pdbx_strand_id
1 'polypeptide(L)'
;MKLRLGVADDPTQLQPSLSDCMAAMLKQSETLFGQVLQGLEDGALATGGKRVVAFQLPNVRNAIIGLHEEADAVKAHFVTELTRLVYEGGGKDQTTTEVLRYEDLQLFGDDKLDQSIELARAQQEVAMAVDDALPALDALISTMLGWRTIQPGLNPVRPDVFVKALQFALQQHVTDAEAREAIITPAAGLLGVNLRRLYREMTDWLRSTGVEPAVPLGAGSARAPVPAASPSRTPRPRPCSRWTGCASCWWATWTSRARRSSCTRCRPPWRCCRT
;
A
#
# COMPACT_ATOMS: atom_id res chain seq x y z
N MET A 1 -11.92 -5.66 -8.69
CA MET A 1 -11.71 -7.09 -8.97
C MET A 1 -12.85 -7.85 -8.30
N LYS A 2 -13.11 -9.10 -8.67
CA LYS A 2 -14.03 -9.98 -7.92
C LYS A 2 -13.18 -11.18 -7.54
N LEU A 3 -12.93 -11.42 -6.25
CA LEU A 3 -12.13 -12.56 -5.83
C LEU A 3 -12.72 -13.86 -6.36
N ARG A 4 -11.90 -14.62 -7.08
CA ARG A 4 -12.16 -16.02 -7.42
C ARG A 4 -11.50 -16.91 -6.38
N LEU A 5 -12.00 -16.78 -5.15
CA LEU A 5 -11.70 -17.66 -4.04
C LEU A 5 -12.50 -18.95 -4.26
N GLY A 6 -11.85 -19.95 -4.87
CA GLY A 6 -12.37 -21.30 -4.87
C GLY A 6 -12.20 -21.87 -3.48
N VAL A 7 -13.31 -22.15 -2.80
CA VAL A 7 -13.34 -22.96 -1.58
C VAL A 7 -12.71 -24.30 -1.93
N ALA A 8 -11.62 -24.68 -1.25
CA ALA A 8 -11.12 -26.04 -1.32
C ALA A 8 -12.19 -26.98 -0.76
N ASP A 9 -12.49 -28.05 -1.50
CA ASP A 9 -13.43 -29.12 -1.14
C ASP A 9 -12.97 -29.86 0.12
N ASP A 10 -13.32 -29.35 1.31
CA ASP A 10 -13.46 -30.16 2.52
C ASP A 10 -14.64 -29.63 3.36
N PRO A 11 -15.80 -30.29 3.33
CA PRO A 11 -17.01 -29.84 4.04
C PRO A 11 -16.87 -29.89 5.57
N THR A 12 -15.72 -30.32 6.11
CA THR A 12 -15.43 -30.34 7.54
C THR A 12 -14.56 -29.18 8.05
N GLN A 13 -13.91 -28.41 7.16
CA GLN A 13 -13.11 -27.25 7.55
C GLN A 13 -13.92 -25.96 7.39
N LEU A 14 -14.56 -25.51 8.48
CA LEU A 14 -15.35 -24.25 8.47
C LEU A 14 -14.49 -22.98 8.34
N GLN A 15 -13.21 -23.02 8.70
CA GLN A 15 -12.32 -21.85 8.71
C GLN A 15 -11.09 -22.08 7.83
N PRO A 16 -10.73 -21.14 6.92
CA PRO A 16 -9.55 -21.26 6.07
C PRO A 16 -8.28 -21.19 6.91
N SER A 17 -7.26 -21.95 6.52
CA SER A 17 -5.94 -21.88 7.14
C SER A 17 -5.20 -20.61 6.71
N LEU A 18 -4.14 -20.23 7.44
CA LEU A 18 -3.25 -19.14 7.03
C LEU A 18 -2.63 -19.39 5.64
N SER A 19 -2.31 -20.65 5.35
CA SER A 19 -1.78 -21.07 4.05
C SER A 19 -2.77 -20.77 2.92
N ASP A 20 -4.07 -21.05 3.13
CA ASP A 20 -5.12 -20.76 2.14
C ASP A 20 -5.29 -19.26 1.92
N CYS A 21 -5.21 -18.46 2.99
CA CYS A 21 -5.23 -17.01 2.89
C CYS A 21 -4.04 -16.46 2.09
N MET A 22 -2.82 -16.93 2.37
CA MET A 22 -1.63 -16.52 1.62
C MET A 22 -1.73 -16.94 0.15
N ALA A 23 -2.13 -18.18 -0.13
CA ALA A 23 -2.32 -18.67 -1.50
C ALA A 23 -3.38 -17.85 -2.26
N ALA A 24 -4.49 -17.50 -1.61
CA ALA A 24 -5.51 -16.63 -2.19
C ALA A 24 -4.98 -15.23 -2.52
N MET A 25 -4.19 -14.63 -1.63
CA MET A 25 -3.57 -13.31 -1.89
C MET A 25 -2.55 -13.36 -3.03
N LEU A 26 -1.69 -14.38 -3.03
CA LEU A 26 -0.68 -14.57 -4.08
C LEU A 26 -1.34 -14.77 -5.45
N LYS A 27 -2.44 -15.54 -5.52
CA LYS A 27 -3.23 -15.73 -6.74
C LYS A 27 -3.80 -14.41 -7.28
N GLN A 28 -4.20 -13.49 -6.40
CA GLN A 28 -4.75 -12.20 -6.80
C GLN A 28 -3.66 -11.16 -7.14
N SER A 29 -2.43 -11.39 -6.68
CA SER A 29 -1.33 -10.45 -6.83
C SER A 29 -0.94 -10.22 -8.30
N GLU A 30 -1.05 -11.24 -9.16
CA GLU A 30 -0.80 -11.12 -10.60
C GLU A 30 -1.77 -10.14 -11.27
N THR A 31 -3.07 -10.28 -11.00
CA THR A 31 -4.10 -9.38 -11.56
C THR A 31 -3.95 -7.96 -11.01
N LEU A 32 -3.61 -7.85 -9.72
CA LEU A 32 -3.34 -6.57 -9.07
C LEU A 32 -2.16 -5.86 -9.72
N PHE A 33 -1.07 -6.58 -10.04
CA PHE A 33 0.10 -6.01 -10.69
C PHE A 33 -0.17 -5.67 -12.17
N GLY A 34 -0.96 -6.47 -12.88
CA GLY A 34 -1.44 -6.13 -14.22
C GLY A 34 -2.18 -4.79 -14.27
N GLN A 35 -2.96 -4.45 -13.22
CA GLN A 35 -3.61 -3.14 -13.11
C GLN A 35 -2.63 -2.00 -12.85
N VAL A 36 -1.49 -2.27 -12.20
CA VAL A 36 -0.40 -1.30 -12.04
C VAL A 36 0.24 -1.00 -13.39
N LEU A 37 0.60 -2.05 -14.16
CA LEU A 37 1.18 -1.89 -15.50
C LEU A 37 0.23 -1.13 -16.43
N GLN A 38 -1.06 -1.47 -16.44
CA GLN A 38 -2.05 -0.74 -17.22
C GLN A 38 -2.15 0.74 -16.79
N GLY A 39 -2.17 1.01 -15.49
CA GLY A 39 -2.24 2.39 -15.00
C GLY A 39 -1.01 3.22 -15.33
N LEU A 40 0.17 2.61 -15.39
CA LEU A 40 1.41 3.27 -15.85
C LEU A 40 1.32 3.62 -17.34
N GLU A 41 0.89 2.67 -18.17
CA GLU A 41 0.69 2.88 -19.60
C GLU A 41 -0.33 3.98 -19.88
N ASP A 42 -1.50 3.93 -19.23
CA ASP A 42 -2.53 4.96 -19.33
C ASP A 42 -1.98 6.34 -18.97
N GLY A 43 -1.12 6.42 -17.94
CA GLY A 43 -0.43 7.64 -17.54
C GLY A 43 0.59 8.13 -18.57
N ALA A 44 1.30 7.22 -19.24
CA ALA A 44 2.29 7.56 -20.27
C ALA A 44 1.62 8.02 -21.58
N LEU A 45 0.45 7.46 -21.90
CA LEU A 45 -0.36 7.83 -23.06
C LEU A 45 -1.28 9.05 -22.78
N ALA A 46 -1.42 9.45 -21.51
CA ALA A 46 -2.29 10.56 -21.13
C ALA A 46 -1.89 11.88 -21.81
N THR A 47 -2.88 12.53 -22.43
CA THR A 47 -2.72 13.86 -23.06
C THR A 47 -3.43 14.95 -22.25
N GLY A 48 -3.01 16.20 -22.43
CA GLY A 48 -3.64 17.37 -21.80
C GLY A 48 -3.39 17.50 -20.29
N GLY A 49 -4.38 17.98 -19.54
CA GLY A 49 -4.24 18.33 -18.11
C GLY A 49 -4.05 17.15 -17.14
N LYS A 50 -4.18 15.90 -17.61
CA LYS A 50 -3.95 14.68 -16.81
C LYS A 50 -2.56 14.07 -17.04
N ARG A 51 -1.73 14.71 -17.87
CA ARG A 51 -0.39 14.19 -18.19
C ARG A 51 0.54 14.27 -16.98
N VAL A 52 1.30 13.20 -16.78
CA VAL A 52 2.43 13.18 -15.86
C VAL A 52 3.66 13.66 -16.62
N VAL A 53 4.26 14.78 -16.20
CA VAL A 53 5.40 15.38 -16.91
C VAL A 53 6.59 14.42 -16.99
N ALA A 54 6.89 13.70 -15.91
CA ALA A 54 7.98 12.72 -15.87
C ALA A 54 7.81 11.59 -16.90
N PHE A 55 6.57 11.16 -17.17
CA PHE A 55 6.27 10.09 -18.12
C PHE A 55 6.38 10.53 -19.58
N GLN A 56 6.52 11.83 -19.85
CA GLN A 56 6.71 12.35 -21.21
C GLN A 56 8.18 12.32 -21.65
N LEU A 57 9.11 12.08 -20.71
CA LEU A 57 10.52 11.88 -21.05
C LEU A 57 10.64 10.61 -21.92
N PRO A 58 11.38 10.65 -23.06
CA PRO A 58 11.43 9.53 -24.00
C PRO A 58 11.90 8.21 -23.38
N ASN A 59 12.91 8.26 -22.51
CA ASN A 59 13.42 7.07 -21.80
C ASN A 59 12.37 6.49 -20.85
N VAL A 60 11.71 7.33 -20.03
CA VAL A 60 10.65 6.90 -19.12
C VAL A 60 9.47 6.31 -19.88
N ARG A 61 9.04 6.98 -20.96
CA ARG A 61 7.92 6.53 -21.79
C ARG A 61 8.21 5.18 -22.44
N ASN A 62 9.40 5.02 -23.03
CA ASN A 62 9.81 3.76 -23.66
C ASN A 62 9.93 2.64 -22.63
N ALA A 63 10.42 2.92 -21.42
CA ALA A 63 10.46 1.95 -20.34
C ALA A 63 9.06 1.49 -19.91
N ILE A 64 8.09 2.41 -19.79
CA ILE A 64 6.70 2.05 -19.46
C ILE A 64 6.06 1.21 -20.56
N ILE A 65 6.30 1.55 -21.83
CA ILE A 65 5.79 0.77 -22.97
C ILE A 65 6.43 -0.63 -22.97
N GLY A 66 7.76 -0.73 -22.80
CA GLY A 66 8.47 -2.01 -22.73
C GLY A 66 7.99 -2.90 -21.57
N LEU A 67 7.71 -2.31 -20.40
CA LEU A 67 7.11 -3.03 -19.27
C LEU A 67 5.73 -3.61 -19.61
N HIS A 68 4.95 -2.92 -20.44
CA HIS A 68 3.64 -3.41 -20.89
C HIS A 68 3.79 -4.49 -21.98
N GLU A 69 4.71 -4.33 -22.92
CA GLU A 69 5.01 -5.33 -23.94
C GLU A 69 5.48 -6.66 -23.33
N GLU A 70 6.28 -6.59 -22.26
CA GLU A 70 6.75 -7.77 -21.50
C GLU A 70 5.85 -8.12 -20.30
N ALA A 71 4.60 -7.63 -20.25
CA ALA A 71 3.77 -7.68 -19.05
C ALA A 71 3.66 -9.07 -18.41
N ASP A 72 3.58 -10.15 -19.19
CA ASP A 72 3.52 -11.52 -18.66
C ASP A 72 4.80 -11.91 -17.90
N ALA A 73 5.98 -11.55 -18.43
CA ALA A 73 7.25 -11.81 -17.77
C ALA A 73 7.40 -10.95 -16.50
N VAL A 74 7.05 -9.66 -16.57
CA VAL A 74 7.13 -8.76 -15.40
C VAL A 74 6.18 -9.21 -14.28
N LYS A 75 4.93 -9.58 -14.62
CA LYS A 75 3.96 -10.13 -13.67
C LYS A 75 4.48 -11.41 -13.02
N ALA A 76 5.03 -12.34 -13.81
CA ALA A 76 5.57 -13.60 -13.29
C ALA A 76 6.76 -13.35 -12.35
N HIS A 77 7.65 -12.41 -12.68
CA HIS A 77 8.76 -12.02 -11.81
C HIS A 77 8.24 -11.43 -10.49
N PHE A 78 7.30 -10.47 -10.56
CA PHE A 78 6.69 -9.85 -9.38
C PHE A 78 6.07 -10.90 -8.45
N VAL A 79 5.29 -11.85 -9.00
CA VAL A 79 4.67 -12.93 -8.21
C VAL A 79 5.71 -13.84 -7.58
N THR A 80 6.79 -14.14 -8.30
CA THR A 80 7.90 -14.98 -7.80
C THR A 80 8.58 -14.31 -6.60
N GLU A 81 8.96 -13.04 -6.74
CA GLU A 81 9.60 -12.28 -5.65
C GLU A 81 8.64 -12.05 -4.48
N LEU A 82 7.37 -11.73 -4.74
CA LEU A 82 6.38 -11.60 -3.69
C LEU A 82 6.19 -12.91 -2.92
N THR A 83 6.07 -14.04 -3.62
CA THR A 83 5.96 -15.37 -3.01
C THR A 83 7.15 -15.65 -2.11
N ARG A 84 8.36 -15.44 -2.63
CA ARG A 84 9.60 -15.58 -1.87
C ARG A 84 9.58 -14.74 -0.60
N LEU A 85 9.29 -13.44 -0.70
CA LEU A 85 9.31 -12.52 0.43
C LEU A 85 8.20 -12.81 1.47
N VAL A 86 7.02 -13.26 1.04
CA VAL A 86 5.92 -13.63 1.96
C VAL A 86 6.31 -14.84 2.81
N TYR A 87 6.92 -15.86 2.20
CA TYR A 87 7.33 -17.08 2.92
C TYR A 87 8.63 -16.92 3.71
N GLU A 88 9.57 -16.09 3.25
CA GLU A 88 10.81 -15.78 3.97
C GLU A 88 10.60 -14.75 5.11
N GLY A 89 9.65 -13.82 4.92
CA GLY A 89 9.44 -12.64 5.77
C GLY A 89 8.59 -12.84 7.03
N GLY A 90 8.01 -14.02 7.24
CA GLY A 90 7.06 -14.35 8.34
C GLY A 90 7.59 -14.29 9.78
N GLY A 91 8.70 -13.61 10.05
CA GLY A 91 9.19 -13.41 11.42
C GLY A 91 10.59 -12.81 11.58
N LYS A 92 11.36 -12.61 10.50
CA LYS A 92 12.78 -12.22 10.60
C LYS A 92 13.09 -10.75 10.28
N ASP A 93 12.23 -10.06 9.54
CA ASP A 93 12.50 -8.68 9.10
C ASP A 93 12.00 -7.60 10.09
N GLN A 94 11.47 -8.00 11.25
CA GLN A 94 11.12 -7.06 12.33
C GLN A 94 12.35 -6.43 13.00
N THR A 95 13.55 -6.96 12.76
CA THR A 95 14.78 -6.51 13.43
C THR A 95 15.56 -5.47 12.63
N THR A 96 15.16 -5.13 11.39
CA THR A 96 15.89 -4.20 10.53
C THR A 96 15.20 -2.84 10.35
N THR A 97 14.41 -2.42 11.34
CA THR A 97 14.61 -1.06 11.87
C THR A 97 15.76 -1.15 12.88
N GLU A 98 16.90 -1.68 12.44
CA GLU A 98 18.15 -1.38 13.12
C GLU A 98 18.25 0.13 13.05
N VAL A 99 18.37 0.74 14.23
CA VAL A 99 18.76 2.13 14.40
C VAL A 99 19.98 2.35 13.51
N LEU A 100 19.76 2.86 12.28
CA LEU A 100 20.82 3.17 11.33
C LEU A 100 21.74 4.15 12.03
N ARG A 101 22.91 3.67 12.47
CA ARG A 101 23.92 4.55 13.04
C ARG A 101 24.45 5.38 11.89
N TYR A 102 24.75 6.64 12.16
CA TYR A 102 25.29 7.57 11.15
C TYR A 102 26.56 7.00 10.47
N GLU A 103 27.31 6.17 11.18
CA GLU A 103 28.50 5.46 10.70
C GLU A 103 28.18 4.42 9.60
N ASP A 104 27.02 3.76 9.65
CA ASP A 104 26.57 2.81 8.62
C ASP A 104 26.08 3.56 7.36
N LEU A 105 25.53 4.76 7.54
CA LEU A 105 25.09 5.63 6.43
C LEU A 105 26.27 6.17 5.60
N GLN A 106 27.45 6.32 6.20
CA GLN A 106 28.68 6.76 5.52
C GLN A 106 29.35 5.65 4.69
N LEU A 107 28.94 4.38 4.84
CA LEU A 107 29.51 3.24 4.12
C LEU A 107 28.72 2.83 2.86
N PHE A 108 27.60 3.50 2.58
CA PHE A 108 26.85 3.29 1.34
C PHE A 108 27.49 4.14 0.24
N GLY A 109 27.96 3.50 -0.84
CA GLY A 109 28.17 4.23 -2.08
C GLY A 109 26.87 4.91 -2.50
N ASP A 110 26.97 6.08 -3.15
CA ASP A 110 25.85 6.96 -3.49
C ASP A 110 24.64 6.19 -4.10
N ASP A 111 24.90 5.19 -4.96
CA ASP A 111 23.87 4.36 -5.60
C ASP A 111 22.98 3.57 -4.62
N LYS A 112 23.51 3.14 -3.47
CA LYS A 112 22.75 2.40 -2.45
C LYS A 112 21.87 3.33 -1.63
N LEU A 113 22.31 4.58 -1.42
CA LEU A 113 21.50 5.59 -0.74
C LEU A 113 20.30 5.97 -1.58
N ASP A 114 20.49 6.21 -2.88
CA ASP A 114 19.40 6.59 -3.80
C ASP A 114 18.33 5.49 -3.87
N GLN A 115 18.73 4.22 -3.97
CA GLN A 115 17.80 3.07 -3.92
C GLN A 115 17.01 2.98 -2.61
N SER A 116 17.63 3.32 -1.47
CA SER A 116 16.97 3.32 -0.17
C SER A 116 15.94 4.45 -0.05
N ILE A 117 16.24 5.63 -0.61
CA ILE A 117 15.35 6.79 -0.63
C ILE A 117 14.14 6.50 -1.55
N GLU A 118 14.39 5.92 -2.73
CA GLU A 118 13.34 5.49 -3.66
C GLU A 118 12.40 4.47 -2.99
N LEU A 119 12.96 3.46 -2.32
CA LEU A 119 12.17 2.45 -1.62
C LEU A 119 11.33 3.06 -0.50
N ALA A 120 11.91 3.95 0.31
CA ALA A 120 11.21 4.62 1.40
C ALA A 120 10.05 5.49 0.88
N ARG A 121 10.22 6.18 -0.25
CA ARG A 121 9.14 6.94 -0.90
C ARG A 121 8.01 6.02 -1.36
N ALA A 122 8.36 4.92 -2.02
CA ALA A 122 7.39 3.94 -2.48
C ALA A 122 6.63 3.28 -1.30
N GLN A 123 7.31 2.99 -0.20
CA GLN A 123 6.71 2.47 1.03
C GLN A 123 5.72 3.47 1.64
N GLN A 124 6.09 4.75 1.70
CA GLN A 124 5.22 5.80 2.23
C GLN A 124 3.93 5.93 1.41
N GLU A 125 4.02 5.90 0.07
CA GLU A 125 2.84 5.95 -0.82
C GLU A 125 1.89 4.79 -0.57
N VAL A 126 2.41 3.56 -0.51
CA VAL A 126 1.57 2.38 -0.25
C VAL A 126 1.00 2.41 1.16
N ALA A 127 1.80 2.76 2.18
CA ALA A 127 1.35 2.85 3.56
C ALA A 127 0.18 3.82 3.73
N MET A 128 0.26 4.99 3.06
CA MET A 128 -0.84 5.96 3.05
C MET A 128 -2.08 5.46 2.31
N ALA A 129 -1.92 4.67 1.25
CA ALA A 129 -3.04 4.14 0.49
C ALA A 129 -3.80 3.03 1.22
N VAL A 130 -3.13 2.25 2.08
CA VAL A 130 -3.72 1.11 2.79
C VAL A 130 -4.05 1.38 4.26
N ASP A 131 -3.83 2.61 4.74
CA ASP A 131 -3.91 3.02 6.15
C ASP A 131 -5.21 2.62 6.86
N ASP A 132 -6.33 2.67 6.14
CA ASP A 132 -7.66 2.37 6.66
C ASP A 132 -8.05 0.90 6.52
N ALA A 133 -7.44 0.16 5.61
CA ALA A 133 -7.76 -1.24 5.31
C ALA A 133 -6.88 -2.22 6.07
N LEU A 134 -5.60 -1.88 6.27
CA LEU A 134 -4.59 -2.75 6.87
C LEU A 134 -4.92 -3.17 8.32
N PRO A 135 -5.36 -2.29 9.25
CA PRO A 135 -5.61 -2.69 10.63
C PRO A 135 -6.65 -3.80 10.80
N ALA A 136 -7.66 -3.83 9.94
CA ALA A 136 -8.71 -4.85 9.98
C ALA A 136 -8.18 -6.22 9.53
N LEU A 137 -7.31 -6.24 8.51
CA LEU A 137 -6.65 -7.45 8.04
C LEU A 137 -5.61 -7.95 9.04
N ASP A 138 -4.81 -7.06 9.63
CA ASP A 138 -3.82 -7.41 10.66
C ASP A 138 -4.46 -8.13 11.85
N ALA A 139 -5.66 -7.69 12.27
CA ALA A 139 -6.38 -8.33 13.36
C ALA A 139 -6.79 -9.77 13.03
N LEU A 140 -7.25 -10.02 11.80
CA LEU A 140 -7.66 -11.36 11.35
C LEU A 140 -6.45 -12.28 11.16
N ILE A 141 -5.38 -11.78 10.52
CA ILE A 141 -4.13 -12.53 10.34
C ILE A 141 -3.50 -12.87 11.68
N SER A 142 -3.56 -11.95 12.66
CA SER A 142 -3.11 -12.22 14.04
C SER A 142 -3.86 -13.41 14.65
N THR A 143 -5.18 -13.49 14.48
CA THR A 143 -5.98 -14.64 14.92
C THR A 143 -5.58 -15.93 14.19
N MET A 144 -5.38 -15.88 12.87
CA MET A 144 -4.95 -17.04 12.08
C MET A 144 -3.56 -17.54 12.46
N LEU A 145 -2.70 -16.65 12.94
CA LEU A 145 -1.38 -16.95 13.52
C LEU A 145 -1.46 -17.45 14.98
N GLY A 146 -2.66 -17.50 15.58
CA GLY A 146 -2.89 -17.98 16.94
C GLY A 146 -2.77 -16.90 18.03
N TRP A 147 -2.66 -15.63 17.66
CA TRP A 147 -2.56 -14.51 18.61
C TRP A 147 -3.93 -13.96 18.99
N ARG A 148 -4.14 -13.71 20.29
CA ARG A 148 -5.35 -13.05 20.80
C ARG A 148 -5.31 -11.53 20.66
N THR A 149 -4.10 -10.97 20.57
CA THR A 149 -3.87 -9.54 20.41
C THR A 149 -3.33 -9.23 19.03
N ILE A 150 -3.66 -8.07 18.47
CA ILE A 150 -3.16 -7.65 17.15
C ILE A 150 -1.63 -7.56 17.19
N GLN A 151 -0.96 -8.26 16.27
CA GLN A 151 0.49 -8.26 16.07
C GLN A 151 0.84 -7.90 14.61
N PRO A 152 0.79 -6.60 14.23
CA PRO A 152 1.03 -6.18 12.84
C PRO A 152 2.40 -6.59 12.30
N GLY A 153 3.42 -6.62 13.18
CA GLY A 153 4.78 -7.02 12.81
C GLY A 153 4.90 -8.47 12.33
N LEU A 154 3.98 -9.36 12.74
CA LEU A 154 3.99 -10.77 12.38
C LEU A 154 3.17 -11.08 11.12
N ASN A 155 2.50 -10.08 10.54
CA ASN A 155 1.75 -10.27 9.31
C ASN A 155 2.72 -10.60 8.14
N PRO A 156 2.59 -11.76 7.44
CA PRO A 156 3.46 -12.12 6.32
C PRO A 156 3.14 -11.35 5.03
N VAL A 157 1.98 -10.69 4.94
CA VAL A 157 1.50 -9.97 3.74
C VAL A 157 1.44 -8.47 3.96
N ARG A 158 2.41 -7.92 4.70
CA ARG A 158 2.54 -6.47 4.91
C ARG A 158 2.75 -5.71 3.60
N PRO A 159 2.33 -4.44 3.53
CA PRO A 159 2.54 -3.61 2.34
C PRO A 159 4.01 -3.50 1.91
N ASP A 160 4.95 -3.50 2.87
CA ASP A 160 6.39 -3.42 2.60
C ASP A 160 6.88 -4.54 1.68
N VAL A 161 6.31 -5.75 1.83
CA VAL A 161 6.66 -6.94 1.05
C VAL A 161 6.26 -6.74 -0.41
N PHE A 162 5.10 -6.14 -0.66
CA PHE A 162 4.64 -5.81 -2.02
C PHE A 162 5.50 -4.73 -2.67
N VAL A 163 5.93 -3.73 -1.90
CA VAL A 163 6.80 -2.67 -2.41
C VAL A 163 8.19 -3.22 -2.74
N LYS A 164 8.76 -4.08 -1.89
CA LYS A 164 10.03 -4.77 -2.18
C LYS A 164 9.93 -5.64 -3.45
N ALA A 165 8.85 -6.41 -3.62
CA ALA A 165 8.61 -7.19 -4.84
C ALA A 165 8.47 -6.30 -6.09
N LEU A 166 7.80 -5.15 -5.98
CA LEU A 166 7.71 -4.15 -7.05
C LEU A 166 9.11 -3.62 -7.41
N GLN A 167 9.94 -3.30 -6.42
CA GLN A 167 11.30 -2.82 -6.65
C GLN A 167 12.14 -3.86 -7.40
N PHE A 168 12.12 -5.13 -6.99
CA PHE A 168 12.86 -6.19 -7.69
C PHE A 168 12.40 -6.37 -9.14
N ALA A 169 11.08 -6.38 -9.37
CA ALA A 169 10.55 -6.48 -10.74
C ALA A 169 10.98 -5.28 -11.61
N LEU A 170 10.93 -4.06 -11.09
CA LEU A 170 11.38 -2.88 -11.84
C LEU A 170 12.90 -2.86 -12.07
N GLN A 171 13.70 -3.31 -11.10
CA GLN A 171 15.15 -3.43 -11.26
C GLN A 171 15.54 -4.44 -12.35
N GLN A 172 14.79 -5.54 -12.48
CA GLN A 172 15.05 -6.55 -13.49
C GLN A 172 14.67 -6.08 -14.90
N HIS A 173 13.51 -5.42 -15.06
CA HIS A 173 12.93 -5.12 -16.37
C HIS A 173 13.18 -3.68 -16.84
N VAL A 174 13.63 -2.78 -15.96
CA VAL A 174 14.00 -1.39 -16.31
C VAL A 174 15.48 -1.18 -16.03
N THR A 175 16.29 -1.29 -17.09
CA THR A 175 17.75 -1.13 -17.03
C THR A 175 18.16 0.32 -16.77
N ASP A 176 17.42 1.29 -17.31
CA ASP A 176 17.67 2.71 -17.10
C ASP A 176 17.30 3.17 -15.69
N ALA A 177 18.28 3.68 -14.95
CA ALA A 177 18.10 4.11 -13.57
C ALA A 177 17.18 5.35 -13.45
N GLU A 178 17.31 6.31 -14.35
CA GLU A 178 16.46 7.52 -14.34
C GLU A 178 15.00 7.16 -14.63
N ALA A 179 14.76 6.27 -15.59
CA ALA A 179 13.42 5.74 -15.83
C ALA A 179 12.86 5.02 -14.60
N ARG A 180 13.67 4.19 -13.93
CA ARG A 180 13.23 3.47 -12.72
C ARG A 180 12.88 4.41 -11.58
N GLU A 181 13.68 5.45 -11.32
CA GLU A 181 13.39 6.48 -10.31
C GLU A 181 12.05 7.17 -10.61
N ALA A 182 11.81 7.52 -11.88
CA ALA A 182 10.59 8.18 -12.32
C ALA A 182 9.33 7.27 -12.21
N ILE A 183 9.49 5.95 -12.33
CA ILE A 183 8.38 4.98 -12.39
C ILE A 183 7.99 4.43 -11.00
N ILE A 184 8.95 4.25 -10.08
CA ILE A 184 8.71 3.47 -8.85
C ILE A 184 7.67 4.09 -7.92
N THR A 185 7.70 5.40 -7.70
CA THR A 185 6.74 6.09 -6.82
C THR A 185 5.31 6.06 -7.42
N PRO A 186 5.12 6.37 -8.70
CA PRO A 186 3.85 6.15 -9.39
C PRO A 186 3.29 4.74 -9.33
N ALA A 187 4.15 3.76 -9.60
CA ALA A 187 3.78 2.35 -9.57
C ALA A 187 3.34 1.95 -8.15
N ALA A 188 4.03 2.45 -7.12
CA ALA A 188 3.68 2.26 -5.72
C ALA A 188 2.32 2.90 -5.38
N GLY A 189 2.02 4.10 -5.88
CA GLY A 189 0.70 4.72 -5.70
C GLY A 189 -0.45 3.87 -6.28
N LEU A 190 -0.28 3.39 -7.52
CA LEU A 190 -1.24 2.48 -8.18
C LEU A 190 -1.37 1.14 -7.43
N LEU A 191 -0.23 0.59 -7.01
CA LEU A 191 -0.14 -0.64 -6.22
C LEU A 191 -0.93 -0.49 -4.91
N GLY A 192 -0.72 0.59 -4.18
CA GLY A 192 -1.40 0.88 -2.91
C GLY A 192 -2.92 0.95 -3.05
N VAL A 193 -3.43 1.62 -4.10
CA VAL A 193 -4.87 1.69 -4.38
C VAL A 193 -5.47 0.30 -4.63
N ASN A 194 -4.79 -0.54 -5.41
CA ASN A 194 -5.26 -1.89 -5.71
C ASN A 194 -5.11 -2.82 -4.50
N LEU A 195 -4.04 -2.67 -3.73
CA LEU A 195 -3.76 -3.44 -2.52
C LEU A 195 -4.79 -3.14 -1.42
N ARG A 196 -5.19 -1.88 -1.25
CA ARG A 196 -6.27 -1.48 -0.33
C ARG A 196 -7.58 -2.20 -0.65
N ARG A 197 -7.92 -2.33 -1.94
CA ARG A 197 -9.11 -3.08 -2.38
C ARG A 197 -8.97 -4.56 -2.04
N LEU A 198 -7.83 -5.16 -2.36
CA LEU A 198 -7.54 -6.55 -2.03
C LEU A 198 -7.65 -6.81 -0.52
N TYR A 199 -7.06 -5.96 0.33
CA TYR A 199 -7.14 -6.10 1.79
C TYR A 199 -8.58 -6.04 2.33
N ARG A 200 -9.41 -5.15 1.79
CA ARG A 200 -10.84 -5.07 2.14
C ARG A 200 -11.56 -6.35 1.76
N GLU A 201 -11.39 -6.80 0.52
CA GLU A 201 -12.06 -7.99 0.04
C GLU A 201 -11.59 -9.26 0.79
N MET A 202 -10.31 -9.35 1.16
CA MET A 202 -9.77 -10.43 2.00
C MET A 202 -10.32 -10.38 3.43
N THR A 203 -10.43 -9.18 4.00
CA THR A 203 -11.06 -8.97 5.32
C THR A 203 -12.51 -9.46 5.31
N ASP A 204 -13.27 -9.12 4.29
CA ASP A 204 -14.67 -9.53 4.15
C ASP A 204 -14.78 -11.06 3.98
N TRP A 205 -13.90 -11.66 3.17
CA TRP A 205 -13.87 -13.11 3.00
C TRP A 205 -13.55 -13.85 4.31
N LEU A 206 -12.49 -13.47 5.01
CA LEU A 206 -12.09 -14.11 6.28
C LEU A 206 -13.17 -13.95 7.37
N ARG A 207 -13.88 -12.82 7.40
CA ARG A 207 -15.03 -12.66 8.30
C ARG A 207 -16.19 -13.56 7.91
N SER A 208 -16.46 -13.72 6.62
CA SER A 208 -17.54 -14.58 6.13
C SER A 208 -17.33 -16.07 6.44
N THR A 209 -16.07 -16.49 6.65
CA THR A 209 -15.71 -17.84 7.09
C THR A 209 -15.67 -17.99 8.62
N GLY A 210 -16.01 -16.94 9.36
CA GLY A 210 -16.10 -16.98 10.83
C GLY A 210 -14.77 -16.77 11.56
N VAL A 211 -13.76 -16.17 10.91
CA VAL A 211 -12.53 -15.76 11.60
C VAL A 211 -12.81 -14.49 12.42
N GLU A 212 -12.68 -14.59 13.74
CA GLU A 212 -12.85 -13.46 14.65
C GLU A 212 -11.57 -12.62 14.73
N PRO A 213 -11.64 -11.28 14.71
CA PRO A 213 -10.46 -10.43 14.76
C PRO A 213 -9.81 -10.41 16.15
N ALA A 214 -8.48 -10.40 16.20
CA ALA A 214 -7.73 -10.19 17.43
C ALA A 214 -8.00 -8.80 18.03
N VAL A 215 -7.92 -8.68 19.36
CA VAL A 215 -8.19 -7.42 20.06
C VAL A 215 -6.96 -6.50 20.08
N PRO A 216 -7.12 -5.18 19.98
CA PRO A 216 -6.00 -4.25 20.16
C PRO A 216 -5.31 -4.44 21.52
N LEU A 217 -3.99 -4.30 21.54
CA LEU A 217 -3.22 -4.28 22.78
C LEU A 217 -3.76 -3.17 23.71
N GLY A 218 -4.15 -3.52 24.94
CA GLY A 218 -4.74 -2.59 25.90
C GLY A 218 -6.27 -2.48 25.88
N ALA A 219 -6.97 -3.15 24.95
CA ALA A 219 -8.43 -3.25 24.98
C ALA A 219 -8.96 -4.34 25.95
N GLY A 220 -8.06 -5.02 26.68
CA GLY A 220 -8.40 -6.03 27.67
C GLY A 220 -9.00 -5.42 28.94
N SER A 221 -10.30 -5.67 29.17
CA SER A 221 -11.10 -5.28 30.33
C SER A 221 -11.62 -3.83 30.35
N ALA A 222 -12.34 -3.42 29.31
CA ALA A 222 -13.43 -2.47 29.51
C ALA A 222 -14.62 -3.21 30.14
N ARG A 223 -14.62 -3.30 31.48
CA ARG A 223 -15.81 -3.64 32.26
C ARG A 223 -16.93 -2.69 31.80
N ALA A 224 -18.06 -3.24 31.37
CA ALA A 224 -19.20 -2.49 30.85
C ALA A 224 -19.53 -1.30 31.78
N PRO A 225 -19.68 -0.06 31.26
CA PRO A 225 -20.15 1.05 32.08
C PRO A 225 -21.58 0.71 32.54
N VAL A 226 -21.77 0.66 33.86
CA VAL A 226 -23.09 0.68 34.50
C VAL A 226 -23.83 1.93 33.99
N PRO A 227 -25.12 1.85 33.59
CA PRO A 227 -25.82 3.02 33.07
C PRO A 227 -26.01 4.05 34.19
N ALA A 228 -25.14 5.06 34.23
CA ALA A 228 -25.33 6.25 35.04
C ALA A 228 -26.36 7.15 34.35
N ALA A 229 -27.38 7.53 35.12
CA ALA A 229 -28.52 8.34 34.71
C ALA A 229 -28.11 9.63 33.98
N SER A 230 -28.87 9.95 32.93
CA SER A 230 -28.68 11.12 32.09
C SER A 230 -29.06 12.43 32.78
N PRO A 231 -28.29 13.52 32.60
CA PRO A 231 -28.83 14.87 32.67
C PRO A 231 -28.91 15.50 31.26
N SER A 232 -30.12 15.99 30.96
CA SER A 232 -30.52 17.04 30.02
C SER A 232 -29.55 17.47 28.90
N ARG A 233 -29.96 17.15 27.66
CA ARG A 233 -29.48 17.69 26.38
C ARG A 233 -29.43 19.22 26.35
N THR A 234 -28.26 19.77 26.04
CA THR A 234 -28.10 21.05 25.31
C THR A 234 -27.61 20.72 23.90
N PRO A 235 -28.12 21.36 22.82
CA PRO A 235 -27.78 20.97 21.46
C PRO A 235 -26.36 21.45 21.11
N ARG A 236 -25.43 20.51 20.92
CA ARG A 236 -24.13 20.79 20.28
C ARG A 236 -24.31 20.95 18.76
N PRO A 237 -23.56 21.86 18.11
CA PRO A 237 -23.60 22.02 16.67
C PRO A 237 -22.99 20.80 15.96
N ARG A 238 -23.55 20.48 14.79
CA ARG A 238 -23.20 19.34 13.94
C ARG A 238 -21.71 19.39 13.52
N PRO A 239 -20.96 18.28 13.60
CA PRO A 239 -19.65 18.20 12.97
C PRO A 239 -19.81 18.19 11.43
N CYS A 240 -19.10 19.09 10.75
CA CYS A 240 -18.96 19.09 9.30
C CYS A 240 -18.33 17.77 8.82
N SER A 241 -18.97 17.18 7.82
CA SER A 241 -18.50 16.01 7.08
C SER A 241 -17.07 16.21 6.58
N ARG A 242 -16.17 15.32 7.00
CA ARG A 242 -14.76 15.31 6.61
C ARG A 242 -14.62 14.72 5.20
N TRP A 243 -14.19 15.58 4.27
CA TRP A 243 -13.36 15.32 3.10
C TRP A 243 -13.66 14.06 2.27
N THR A 244 -14.50 14.23 1.25
CA THR A 244 -14.38 13.50 -0.01
C THR A 244 -13.72 14.42 -1.04
N GLY A 245 -12.62 13.97 -1.65
CA GLY A 245 -12.05 14.57 -2.85
C GLY A 245 -10.66 15.19 -2.70
N CYS A 246 -9.63 14.45 -3.12
CA CYS A 246 -8.64 14.85 -4.12
C CYS A 246 -7.45 13.88 -4.11
N ALA A 247 -7.61 12.72 -4.76
CA ALA A 247 -6.51 11.82 -5.08
C ALA A 247 -5.75 12.24 -6.36
N SER A 248 -5.96 13.47 -6.87
CA SER A 248 -5.56 13.88 -8.22
C SER A 248 -4.62 15.08 -8.28
N CYS A 249 -4.03 15.54 -7.17
CA CYS A 249 -3.12 16.70 -7.17
C CYS A 249 -1.64 16.38 -6.87
N TRP A 250 -1.27 15.14 -6.58
CA TRP A 250 0.10 14.85 -6.10
C TRP A 250 1.17 14.75 -7.18
N TRP A 251 0.78 14.65 -8.45
CA TRP A 251 1.73 14.53 -9.56
C TRP A 251 2.45 15.82 -9.97
N ALA A 252 2.05 16.99 -9.45
CA ALA A 252 2.40 18.28 -10.04
C ALA A 252 3.49 19.10 -9.33
N THR A 253 4.15 18.60 -8.27
CA THR A 253 5.00 19.48 -7.44
C THR A 253 6.46 19.08 -7.21
N TRP A 254 7.01 18.05 -7.85
CA TRP A 254 8.31 17.55 -7.38
C TRP A 254 9.35 17.11 -8.43
N THR A 255 9.32 17.62 -9.66
CA THR A 255 10.38 17.39 -10.67
C THR A 255 11.19 18.63 -11.04
N SER A 256 11.41 19.59 -10.15
CA SER A 256 12.27 20.74 -10.48
C SER A 256 13.14 21.22 -9.33
N ARG A 257 14.39 20.76 -9.32
CA ARG A 257 15.53 21.49 -8.78
C ARG A 257 15.74 22.74 -9.64
N ALA A 258 14.90 23.76 -9.48
CA ALA A 258 15.08 25.08 -10.10
C ALA A 258 14.38 26.18 -9.28
N ARG A 259 15.21 27.04 -8.67
CA ARG A 259 14.90 28.39 -8.13
C ARG A 259 13.62 28.57 -7.30
N ARG A 260 13.81 28.58 -5.97
CA ARG A 260 12.97 29.32 -5.02
C ARG A 260 13.03 30.82 -5.35
N SER A 261 12.02 31.34 -6.05
CA SER A 261 11.75 32.78 -6.07
C SER A 261 10.34 33.06 -6.58
N SER A 262 9.32 32.63 -5.83
CA SER A 262 7.97 33.22 -5.78
C SER A 262 6.98 32.29 -5.04
N CYS A 263 7.23 32.05 -3.76
CA CYS A 263 6.23 31.44 -2.88
C CYS A 263 5.46 32.56 -2.19
N THR A 264 4.42 33.07 -2.85
CA THR A 264 3.48 34.03 -2.25
C THR A 264 2.60 33.28 -1.25
N ARG A 265 2.76 33.65 0.03
CA ARG A 265 2.03 33.16 1.21
C ARG A 265 0.56 32.80 0.96
N CYS A 266 0.18 31.57 1.32
CA CYS A 266 -1.18 31.26 1.74
C CYS A 266 -1.39 31.71 3.20
N ARG A 267 -2.30 32.65 3.44
CA ARG A 267 -2.87 32.95 4.76
C ARG A 267 -4.38 32.68 4.73
N PRO A 268 -4.96 32.03 5.77
CA PRO A 268 -6.41 31.95 5.98
C PRO A 268 -6.97 33.30 6.50
N PRO A 269 -8.31 33.54 6.55
CA PRO A 269 -9.43 32.62 6.29
C PRO A 269 -10.52 33.18 5.34
N TRP A 270 -11.16 32.34 4.51
CA TRP A 270 -12.46 32.68 3.91
C TRP A 270 -13.45 31.53 4.05
N ARG A 271 -14.52 31.83 4.79
CA ARG A 271 -15.74 31.03 4.94
C ARG A 271 -16.63 31.26 3.72
N CYS A 272 -17.38 30.24 3.32
CA CYS A 272 -18.67 30.41 2.65
C CYS A 272 -19.67 29.37 3.20
N CYS A 273 -20.69 29.87 3.92
CA CYS A 273 -21.96 29.18 4.14
C CYS A 273 -22.88 29.46 2.93
N ARG A 274 -23.68 28.48 2.50
CA ARG A 274 -24.88 28.74 1.69
C ARG A 274 -26.11 28.51 2.56
N THR A 275 -27.08 29.38 2.34
CA THR A 275 -28.43 29.51 2.92
C THR A 275 -29.16 28.19 3.11
#